data_AF-A0A4U9HDF3-F1
#
_entry.id   AF-A0A4U9HDF3-F1
#
_cell.length_a   1.000
_cell.length_b   1.000
_cell.length_c   1.000
_cell.angle_alpha   90.00
_cell.angle_beta   90.00
_cell.angle_gamma   90.00
#
_symmetry.space_group_name_H-M   'P 1'
#
loop_
_entity.id
_entity.type
_entity.pdbx_description
1 polymer ?
#
loop_
_entity_poly.entity_id
_entity_poly.type
_entity_poly.pdbx_seq_one_letter_code
_entity_poly.pdbx_strand_id
1 'polypeptide(L)'
;MPSAWKPTRAFELVVHMGIDTVALNGQGFKRLVEEGAEVKAGEPVLEMDLAYLNANARSMISPVVVSNVDDYAGLGELASGNVVAGQTRLYVIKK
;
A
#
# COMPACT_ATOMS: atom_id res chain seq x y z
N MET A 1 1.47 0.56 39.49
CA MET A 1 1.73 1.48 38.36
C MET A 1 1.82 0.64 37.11
N PRO A 2 0.84 0.69 36.17
CA PRO A 2 0.98 -0.06 34.94
C PRO A 2 2.05 0.63 34.08
N SER A 3 2.97 -0.19 33.59
CA SER A 3 4.11 0.19 32.77
C SER A 3 3.66 1.04 31.58
N ALA A 4 4.32 2.18 31.39
CA ALA A 4 4.13 3.04 30.24
C ALA A 4 4.17 2.22 28.94
N TRP A 5 3.04 2.19 28.24
CA TRP A 5 2.98 1.82 26.84
C TRP A 5 3.96 2.72 26.09
N LYS A 6 5.06 2.16 25.60
CA LYS A 6 5.86 2.82 24.57
C LYS A 6 5.16 2.52 23.26
N PRO A 7 4.51 3.48 22.58
CA PRO A 7 4.11 3.24 21.22
C PRO A 7 5.40 3.00 20.45
N THR A 8 5.63 1.76 20.02
CA THR A 8 6.44 1.52 18.83
C THR A 8 5.71 2.27 17.73
N ARG A 9 6.12 3.50 17.41
CA ARG A 9 5.59 4.24 16.28
C ARG A 9 6.03 3.47 15.04
N ALA A 10 5.21 2.51 14.64
CA ALA A 10 5.35 1.81 13.38
C ALA A 10 4.94 2.77 12.27
N PHE A 11 5.49 2.61 11.08
CA PHE A 11 5.04 3.40 9.95
C PHE A 11 3.73 2.83 9.45
N GLU A 12 2.86 3.70 8.98
CA GLU A 12 1.56 3.35 8.43
C GLU A 12 1.61 3.58 6.92
N LEU A 13 1.28 2.55 6.14
CA LEU A 13 1.20 2.61 4.69
C LEU A 13 -0.24 2.53 4.23
N VAL A 14 -0.59 3.40 3.29
CA VAL A 14 -1.85 3.33 2.54
C VAL A 14 -1.53 3.10 1.08
N VAL A 15 -2.12 2.06 0.51
CA VAL A 15 -1.99 1.73 -0.92
C VAL A 15 -3.37 1.85 -1.56
N HIS A 16 -3.54 2.82 -2.46
CA HIS A 16 -4.82 3.10 -3.09
C HIS A 16 -4.87 2.53 -4.50
N MET A 17 -5.74 1.55 -4.76
CA MET A 17 -5.76 0.80 -6.01
C MET A 17 -6.52 1.55 -7.11
N GLY A 18 -5.79 2.31 -7.93
CA GLY A 18 -6.37 3.13 -9.00
C GLY A 18 -7.02 4.42 -8.47
N ILE A 19 -7.54 5.26 -9.37
CA ILE A 19 -8.25 6.50 -9.03
C ILE A 19 -9.73 6.32 -9.41
N ASP A 20 -10.64 6.75 -8.52
CA ASP A 20 -12.11 6.64 -8.67
C ASP A 20 -12.62 5.19 -8.88
N THR A 21 -11.88 4.18 -8.46
CA THR A 21 -12.23 2.75 -8.65
C THR A 21 -13.41 2.28 -7.79
N VAL A 22 -13.85 3.07 -6.82
CA VAL A 22 -15.08 2.82 -6.03
C VAL A 22 -16.31 2.66 -6.92
N ALA A 23 -16.37 3.37 -8.05
CA ALA A 23 -17.47 3.28 -9.00
C ALA A 23 -17.64 1.88 -9.62
N LEU A 24 -16.60 1.03 -9.54
CA LEU A 24 -16.62 -0.34 -10.05
C LEU A 24 -17.30 -1.33 -9.08
N ASN A 25 -17.71 -0.90 -7.88
CA ASN A 25 -18.39 -1.73 -6.88
C ASN A 25 -17.66 -3.05 -6.58
N GLY A 26 -16.32 -3.01 -6.55
CA GLY A 26 -15.47 -4.18 -6.28
C GLY A 26 -15.22 -5.09 -7.49
N GLN A 27 -15.80 -4.83 -8.66
CA GLN A 27 -15.53 -5.61 -9.87
C GLN A 27 -14.07 -5.46 -10.32
N GLY A 28 -13.45 -6.57 -10.71
CA GLY A 28 -12.03 -6.63 -11.06
C GLY A 28 -11.09 -6.73 -9.86
N PHE A 29 -11.63 -6.76 -8.63
CA PHE A 29 -10.86 -6.94 -7.40
C PHE A 29 -11.30 -8.21 -6.67
N LYS A 30 -10.34 -8.96 -6.14
CA LYS A 30 -10.59 -10.11 -5.28
C LYS A 30 -9.71 -10.03 -4.05
N ARG A 31 -10.35 -9.89 -2.88
CA ARG A 31 -9.69 -9.88 -1.58
C ARG A 31 -9.10 -11.26 -1.29
N LEU A 32 -7.83 -11.32 -0.89
CA LEU A 32 -7.14 -12.57 -0.54
C LEU A 32 -6.93 -12.74 0.96
N VAL A 33 -6.93 -11.65 1.72
CA VAL A 33 -6.73 -11.66 3.18
C VAL A 33 -7.77 -10.79 3.88
N GLU A 34 -8.15 -11.16 5.11
CA GLU A 34 -9.12 -10.42 5.91
C GLU A 34 -8.48 -9.24 6.67
N GLU A 35 -9.33 -8.38 7.24
CA GLU A 35 -8.90 -7.20 7.98
C GLU A 35 -8.24 -7.64 9.29
N GLY A 36 -7.15 -6.97 9.66
CA GLY A 36 -6.37 -7.35 10.84
C GLY A 36 -5.49 -8.58 10.65
N ALA A 37 -5.44 -9.19 9.45
CA ALA A 37 -4.50 -10.26 9.15
C ALA A 37 -3.05 -9.74 9.20
N GLU A 38 -2.18 -10.48 9.88
CA GLU A 38 -0.73 -10.27 9.81
C GLU A 38 -0.19 -10.89 8.51
N VAL A 39 0.55 -10.11 7.73
CA VAL A 39 1.11 -10.54 6.43
C VAL A 39 2.62 -10.28 6.38
N LYS A 40 3.31 -11.01 5.50
CA LYS A 40 4.74 -10.82 5.24
C LYS A 40 4.97 -10.12 3.90
N ALA A 41 6.14 -9.48 3.75
CA ALA A 41 6.52 -8.86 2.48
C ALA A 41 6.50 -9.89 1.34
N GLY A 42 5.82 -9.56 0.24
CA GLY A 42 5.63 -10.44 -0.91
C GLY A 42 4.40 -11.35 -0.83
N GLU A 43 3.69 -11.37 0.31
CA GLU A 43 2.43 -12.11 0.44
C GLU A 43 1.29 -11.38 -0.32
N PRO A 44 0.56 -12.06 -1.21
CA PRO A 44 -0.55 -11.45 -1.92
C PRO A 44 -1.72 -11.07 -1.01
N VAL A 45 -2.12 -9.80 -1.04
CA VAL A 45 -3.23 -9.24 -0.23
C VAL A 45 -4.51 -9.06 -1.06
N LEU A 46 -4.34 -8.73 -2.34
CA LEU A 46 -5.41 -8.40 -3.28
C LEU A 46 -5.03 -8.91 -4.67
N GLU A 47 -5.95 -9.56 -5.35
CA GLU A 47 -5.83 -9.96 -6.76
C GLU A 47 -6.65 -9.01 -7.63
N MET A 48 -6.12 -8.69 -8.81
CA MET A 48 -6.66 -7.67 -9.70
C MET A 48 -6.74 -8.18 -11.14
N ASP A 49 -7.91 -8.04 -11.76
CA ASP A 49 -8.07 -8.23 -13.21
C ASP A 49 -7.66 -6.93 -13.93
N LEU A 50 -6.39 -6.82 -14.28
CA LEU A 50 -5.86 -5.63 -14.94
C LEU A 50 -6.50 -5.38 -16.32
N ALA A 51 -6.98 -6.41 -17.02
CA ALA A 51 -7.62 -6.22 -18.31
C ALA A 51 -8.98 -5.53 -18.12
N TYR A 52 -9.79 -6.02 -17.18
CA TYR A 52 -11.05 -5.39 -16.81
C TYR A 52 -10.84 -3.97 -16.27
N LEU A 53 -9.91 -3.82 -15.34
CA LEU A 53 -9.66 -2.55 -14.67
C LEU A 53 -9.12 -1.49 -15.62
N ASN A 54 -8.20 -1.82 -16.52
CA ASN A 54 -7.70 -0.85 -17.51
C ASN A 54 -8.79 -0.41 -18.52
N ALA A 55 -9.81 -1.25 -18.75
CA ALA A 55 -10.90 -0.92 -19.65
C ALA A 55 -12.03 -0.11 -18.97
N ASN A 56 -12.23 -0.27 -17.67
CA ASN A 56 -13.40 0.26 -16.96
C ASN A 56 -13.06 1.29 -15.87
N ALA A 57 -11.85 1.26 -15.30
CA ALA A 57 -11.40 2.24 -14.32
C ALA A 57 -10.97 3.54 -15.01
N ARG A 58 -11.16 4.66 -14.33
CA ARG A 58 -10.68 5.96 -14.81
C ARG A 58 -9.16 6.00 -14.94
N SER A 59 -8.45 5.43 -13.97
CA SER A 59 -6.99 5.34 -13.98
C SER A 59 -6.54 4.23 -13.04
N MET A 60 -5.54 3.45 -13.47
CA MET A 60 -4.88 2.43 -12.66
C MET A 60 -3.58 2.91 -11.99
N ILE A 61 -3.35 4.22 -11.97
CA ILE A 61 -2.31 4.81 -11.13
C ILE A 61 -2.66 4.53 -9.66
N SER A 62 -1.75 3.87 -8.95
CA SER A 62 -1.94 3.42 -7.57
C SER A 62 -1.04 4.22 -6.62
N PRO A 63 -1.57 5.23 -5.89
CA PRO A 63 -0.82 5.92 -4.85
C PRO A 63 -0.36 4.97 -3.75
N VAL A 64 0.92 5.07 -3.38
CA VAL A 64 1.49 4.40 -2.21
C VAL A 64 2.04 5.48 -1.30
N VAL A 65 1.43 5.66 -0.13
CA VAL A 65 1.71 6.79 0.76
C VAL A 65 2.00 6.33 2.18
N VAL A 66 2.83 7.10 2.89
CA VAL A 66 3.03 6.96 4.33
C VAL A 66 2.10 7.94 5.03
N SER A 67 1.10 7.46 5.77
CA SER A 67 0.07 8.32 6.38
C SER A 67 0.57 9.09 7.60
N ASN A 68 1.55 8.54 8.31
CA ASN A 68 2.15 9.15 9.50
C ASN A 68 3.58 9.65 9.26
N VAL A 69 3.85 10.25 8.10
CA VAL A 69 5.21 10.70 7.73
C VAL A 69 5.79 11.75 8.68
N ASP A 70 4.95 12.54 9.35
CA ASP A 70 5.36 13.56 10.32
C ASP A 70 6.03 12.98 11.58
N ASP A 71 5.86 11.68 11.84
CA ASP A 71 6.58 10.97 12.91
C ASP A 71 8.04 10.64 12.54
N TYR A 72 8.48 10.99 11.32
CA TYR A 72 9.76 10.60 10.74
C TYR A 72 10.51 11.81 10.16
N ALA A 73 11.82 11.67 9.97
CA ALA A 73 12.66 12.69 9.33
C ALA A 73 12.40 12.85 7.82
N GLY A 74 11.52 12.03 7.25
CA GLY A 74 11.08 12.09 5.85
C GLY A 74 11.36 10.81 5.06
N LEU A 75 11.16 10.89 3.73
CA LEU A 75 11.42 9.80 2.80
C LEU A 75 12.76 10.01 2.06
N GLY A 76 13.42 8.91 1.69
CA GLY A 76 14.63 8.88 0.89
C GLY A 76 14.60 7.76 -0.14
N GLU A 77 15.56 7.77 -1.06
CA GLU A 77 15.79 6.69 -2.04
C GLU A 77 14.50 6.27 -2.76
N LEU A 78 13.78 7.26 -3.31
CA LEU A 78 12.57 6.99 -4.09
C LEU A 78 12.93 6.19 -5.34
N ALA A 79 12.27 5.04 -5.53
CA ALA A 79 12.41 4.26 -6.73
C ALA A 79 11.93 5.04 -7.95
N SER A 80 12.57 4.79 -9.10
CA SER A 80 12.20 5.37 -10.38
C SER A 80 12.26 4.31 -11.49
N GLY A 81 11.48 4.51 -12.54
CA GLY A 81 11.36 3.56 -13.63
C GLY A 81 10.52 2.33 -13.27
N ASN A 82 10.88 1.18 -13.84
CA ASN A 82 10.14 -0.07 -13.64
C ASN A 82 10.50 -0.71 -12.31
N VAL A 83 9.47 -1.13 -11.57
CA VAL A 83 9.61 -1.79 -10.25
C VAL A 83 8.95 -3.18 -10.29
N VAL A 84 9.44 -4.09 -9.46
CA VAL A 84 8.95 -5.47 -9.36
C VAL A 84 8.40 -5.73 -7.97
N ALA A 85 7.14 -6.20 -7.90
CA ALA A 85 6.47 -6.53 -6.65
C ALA A 85 7.27 -7.55 -5.82
N GLY A 86 7.36 -7.32 -4.51
CA GLY A 86 8.10 -8.17 -3.58
C GLY A 86 9.63 -8.10 -3.69
N GLN A 87 10.18 -7.34 -4.65
CA GLN A 87 11.63 -7.28 -4.89
C GLN A 87 12.18 -5.85 -4.81
N THR A 88 11.57 -4.91 -5.54
CA THR A 88 12.07 -3.53 -5.59
C THR A 88 11.62 -2.74 -4.36
N ARG A 89 12.56 -2.08 -3.68
CA ARG A 89 12.26 -1.13 -2.60
C ARG A 89 11.76 0.17 -3.21
N LEU A 90 10.56 0.62 -2.81
CA LEU A 90 9.96 1.85 -3.33
C LEU A 90 10.54 3.12 -2.69
N TYR A 91 10.84 3.09 -1.40
CA TYR A 91 11.44 4.19 -0.66
C TYR A 91 12.02 3.71 0.66
N VAL A 92 12.88 4.54 1.24
CA VAL A 92 13.46 4.38 2.58
C VAL A 92 12.84 5.43 3.50
N ILE A 93 12.35 5.01 4.66
CA ILE A 93 11.85 5.90 5.70
C ILE A 93 13.03 6.31 6.58
N LYS A 94 13.29 7.62 6.68
CA LYS A 94 14.36 8.18 7.51
C LYS A 94 13.84 8.40 8.93
N LYS A 95 14.57 7.90 9.93
CA LYS A 95 14.27 8.15 11.34
C LYS A 95 14.87 9.47 11.80
#